data_AF-A0A690LHS8-F1
#
_entry.id   AF-A0A690LHS8-F1
#
_cell.length_a   1.000
_cell.length_b   1.000
_cell.length_c   1.000
_cell.angle_alpha   90.00
_cell.angle_beta   90.00
_cell.angle_gamma   90.00
#
_symmetry.space_group_name_H-M   'P 1'
#
loop_
_entity.id
_entity.type
_entity.pdbx_description
1 polymer ?
#
loop_
_entity_poly.entity_id
_entity_poly.type
_entity_poly.pdbx_seq_one_letter_code
_entity_poly.pdbx_strand_id
1 'polypeptide(L)'
;MAKKQLSLTKLSVPIFWDLLSKYLTIIINTAMVSHYSNSLVGAMGAGNLIADLFITIFSFLSVGCSVVIAQAIGARDLVLARKVIHQSLFLNALLGFICAVFIVWQGELLLRLANIPEEKLQDGIIYLRMLGICLFFDALGIVLAAIIRVYNMAYWVMFIGF
;
A
#
# COMPACT_ATOMS: atom_id res chain seq x y z
N MET A 1 28.16 -26.77 3.82
CA MET A 1 27.42 -25.67 3.16
C MET A 1 27.02 -24.66 4.24
N ALA A 2 27.81 -23.59 4.39
CA ALA A 2 27.64 -22.63 5.49
C ALA A 2 26.33 -21.85 5.35
N LYS A 3 25.43 -22.02 6.32
CA LYS A 3 24.16 -21.31 6.45
C LYS A 3 24.47 -19.83 6.68
N LYS A 4 24.51 -19.03 5.60
CA LYS A 4 24.73 -17.59 5.65
C LYS A 4 23.56 -16.96 6.39
N GLN A 5 23.67 -16.86 7.71
CA GLN A 5 22.70 -16.15 8.55
C GLN A 5 22.72 -14.70 8.08
N LEU A 6 21.69 -14.30 7.34
CA LEU A 6 21.44 -12.89 7.07
C LEU A 6 21.20 -12.26 8.44
N SER A 7 22.21 -11.53 8.94
CA SER A 7 22.10 -10.79 10.18
C SER A 7 20.82 -9.96 10.14
N LEU A 8 19.94 -10.13 11.12
CA LEU A 8 18.68 -9.39 11.24
C LEU A 8 18.87 -7.90 10.98
N THR A 9 20.01 -7.35 11.43
CA THR A 9 20.41 -5.96 11.20
C THR A 9 20.48 -5.53 9.72
N LYS A 10 20.89 -6.42 8.80
CA LYS A 10 20.97 -6.12 7.35
C LYS A 10 19.61 -6.09 6.66
N LEU A 11 18.60 -6.72 7.25
CA LEU A 11 17.21 -6.67 6.78
C LEU A 11 16.42 -5.53 7.44
N SER A 12 16.66 -5.30 8.73
CA SER A 12 15.96 -4.25 9.49
C SER A 12 16.30 -2.84 8.99
N VAL A 13 17.55 -2.57 8.62
CA VAL A 13 17.95 -1.21 8.16
C VAL A 13 17.22 -0.78 6.88
N PRO A 14 17.17 -1.57 5.80
CA PRO A 14 16.38 -1.23 4.62
C PRO A 14 14.88 -1.05 4.89
N ILE A 15 14.29 -1.92 5.71
CA ILE A 15 12.86 -1.84 6.05
C ILE A 15 12.57 -0.58 6.87
N PHE A 16 13.45 -0.24 7.82
CA PHE A 16 13.33 0.99 8.60
C PHE A 16 13.39 2.22 7.69
N TRP A 17 14.32 2.25 6.74
CA TRP A 17 14.45 3.37 5.81
C TRP A 17 13.25 3.52 4.88
N ASP A 18 12.73 2.40 4.34
CA ASP A 18 11.50 2.34 3.55
C ASP A 18 10.31 2.96 4.32
N LEU A 19 10.11 2.53 5.57
CA LEU A 19 9.04 3.07 6.42
C LEU A 19 9.25 4.54 6.78
N LEU A 20 10.49 4.94 7.11
CA LEU A 20 10.82 6.31 7.46
C LEU A 20 10.53 7.27 6.30
N SER A 21 11.00 6.93 5.09
CA SER A 21 10.73 7.70 3.87
C SER A 21 9.23 7.85 3.62
N LYS A 22 8.47 6.76 3.78
CA LYS A 22 7.03 6.77 3.56
C LYS A 22 6.30 7.71 4.51
N TYR A 23 6.63 7.65 5.80
CA TYR A 23 6.04 8.56 6.80
C TYR A 23 6.49 10.01 6.63
N LEU A 24 7.75 10.25 6.26
CA LEU A 24 8.23 11.61 5.95
C LEU A 24 7.47 12.22 4.77
N THR A 25 7.23 11.46 3.71
CA THR A 25 6.43 11.91 2.56
C THR A 25 5.02 12.34 2.98
N ILE A 26 4.36 11.57 3.84
CA ILE A 26 3.01 11.90 4.34
C ILE A 26 3.03 13.20 5.16
N ILE A 27 4.02 13.36 6.06
CA ILE A 27 4.16 14.57 6.89
C ILE A 27 4.44 15.79 6.01
N ILE A 28 5.38 15.69 5.07
CA ILE A 28 5.73 16.79 4.16
C ILE A 28 4.54 17.18 3.29
N ASN A 29 3.82 16.20 2.72
CA ASN A 29 2.63 16.46 1.90
C ASN A 29 1.54 17.19 2.70
N THR A 30 1.28 16.73 3.93
CA THR A 30 0.30 17.37 4.81
C THR A 30 0.73 18.79 5.20
N ALA A 31 2.02 18.99 5.51
CA ALA A 31 2.57 20.30 5.84
C ALA A 31 2.49 21.30 4.67
N MET A 32 2.78 20.85 3.44
CA MET A 32 2.69 21.68 2.24
C MET A 32 1.26 22.17 2.00
N VAL A 33 0.28 21.27 2.10
CA VAL A 33 -1.13 21.65 1.91
C VAL A 33 -1.66 22.47 3.08
N SER A 34 -1.18 22.23 4.30
CA SER A 34 -1.52 23.06 5.47
C SER A 34 -1.10 24.51 5.31
N HIS A 35 -0.02 24.78 4.58
CA HIS A 35 0.40 26.15 4.29
C HIS A 35 -0.52 26.87 3.29
N TYR A 36 -1.24 26.12 2.44
CA TYR A 36 -2.16 26.67 1.44
C TYR A 36 -3.60 26.81 1.96
N SER A 37 -4.10 25.81 2.68
CA SER A 37 -5.46 25.84 3.24
C SER A 37 -5.64 24.84 4.37
N ASN A 38 -5.99 25.35 5.56
CA ASN A 38 -6.41 24.52 6.70
C ASN A 38 -7.70 23.73 6.41
N SER A 39 -8.53 24.19 5.46
CA SER A 39 -9.75 23.47 5.08
C SER A 39 -9.43 22.16 4.35
N LEU A 40 -8.47 22.21 3.41
CA LEU A 40 -8.04 21.07 2.61
C LEU A 40 -7.35 20.00 3.45
N VAL A 41 -6.61 20.36 4.50
CA VAL A 41 -5.95 19.40 5.40
C VAL A 41 -6.96 18.48 6.08
N GLY A 42 -8.11 19.02 6.51
CA GLY A 42 -9.18 18.21 7.12
C GLY A 42 -9.80 17.22 6.15
N ALA A 43 -10.02 17.63 4.90
CA ALA A 43 -10.52 16.75 3.85
C ALA A 43 -9.51 15.67 3.46
N MET A 44 -8.23 16.02 3.36
CA MET A 44 -7.15 15.05 3.10
C MET A 44 -7.01 14.03 4.23
N GLY A 45 -7.15 14.45 5.49
CA GLY A 45 -7.07 13.55 6.64
C GLY A 45 -8.09 12.41 6.55
N ALA A 46 -9.35 12.71 6.24
CA ALA A 46 -10.36 11.66 6.03
C ALA A 46 -10.10 10.82 4.78
N GLY A 47 -9.66 11.44 3.68
CA GLY A 47 -9.29 10.70 2.47
C GLY A 47 -8.16 9.70 2.71
N ASN A 48 -7.12 10.10 3.43
CA ASN A 48 -6.01 9.23 3.82
C ASN A 48 -6.47 8.10 4.75
N LEU A 49 -7.33 8.38 5.73
CA LEU A 49 -7.86 7.34 6.61
C LEU A 49 -8.64 6.26 5.83
N ILE A 50 -9.45 6.68 4.86
CA ILE A 50 -10.17 5.75 3.97
C ILE A 50 -9.18 4.96 3.09
N ALA A 51 -8.16 5.62 2.53
CA ALA A 51 -7.14 4.96 1.71
C ALA A 51 -6.32 3.95 2.51
N ASP A 52 -5.89 4.31 3.73
CA ASP A 52 -5.13 3.45 4.64
C ASP A 52 -5.91 2.18 5.01
N LEU A 53 -7.23 2.27 5.12
CA LEU A 53 -8.09 1.11 5.35
C LEU A 53 -8.00 0.12 4.17
N PHE A 54 -8.08 0.60 2.93
CA PHE A 54 -7.92 -0.25 1.75
C PHE A 54 -6.49 -0.80 1.61
N ILE A 55 -5.48 0.05 1.82
CA ILE A 55 -4.07 -0.35 1.82
C ILE A 55 -3.82 -1.46 2.85
N THR A 56 -4.44 -1.38 4.03
CA THR A 56 -4.33 -2.41 5.06
C THR A 56 -4.89 -3.75 4.59
N ILE A 57 -6.03 -3.75 3.90
CA ILE A 57 -6.63 -4.97 3.32
C ILE A 57 -5.69 -5.58 2.26
N PHE A 58 -5.15 -4.76 1.35
CA PHE A 58 -4.20 -5.23 0.33
C PHE A 58 -2.91 -5.76 0.95
N SER A 59 -2.41 -5.08 1.98
CA SER A 59 -1.23 -5.49 2.74
C SER A 59 -1.45 -6.85 3.42
N PHE A 60 -2.60 -7.06 4.05
CA PHE A 60 -2.94 -8.35 4.68
C PHE A 60 -2.88 -9.51 3.67
N LEU A 61 -3.50 -9.31 2.51
CA LEU A 61 -3.47 -10.30 1.43
C LEU A 61 -2.06 -10.53 0.89
N SER A 62 -1.29 -9.46 0.71
CA SER A 62 0.10 -9.50 0.24
C SER A 62 1.01 -10.27 1.21
N VAL A 63 0.85 -10.04 2.52
CA VAL A 63 1.57 -10.79 3.56
C VAL A 63 1.21 -12.28 3.51
N GLY A 64 -0.08 -12.62 3.36
CA GLY A 64 -0.53 -14.00 3.20
C GLY A 64 0.12 -14.69 2.00
N CYS A 65 0.17 -14.01 0.85
CA CYS A 65 0.82 -14.52 -0.36
C CYS A 65 2.34 -14.69 -0.16
N SER A 66 2.99 -13.72 0.48
CA SER A 66 4.42 -13.74 0.79
C SER A 66 4.82 -14.98 1.61
N VAL A 67 4.02 -15.35 2.61
CA VAL A 67 4.23 -16.56 3.42
C VAL A 67 4.19 -17.82 2.56
N VAL A 68 3.18 -17.96 1.69
CA VAL A 68 3.05 -19.14 0.80
C VAL A 68 4.20 -19.20 -0.20
N ILE A 69 4.61 -18.07 -0.77
CA ILE A 69 5.76 -18.01 -1.69
C ILE A 69 7.05 -18.41 -0.97
N ALA A 70 7.27 -17.91 0.25
CA ALA A 70 8.44 -18.26 1.06
C ALA A 70 8.49 -19.77 1.38
N GLN A 71 7.34 -20.38 1.70
CA GLN A 71 7.23 -21.81 1.92
C GLN A 71 7.51 -22.62 0.64
N ALA A 72 6.95 -22.21 -0.51
CA ALA A 72 7.17 -22.87 -1.79
C ALA A 72 8.66 -22.83 -2.21
N ILE A 73 9.33 -21.68 -2.02
CA ILE A 73 10.77 -21.54 -2.27
C ILE A 73 11.57 -22.43 -1.30
N GLY A 74 11.19 -22.48 -0.03
CA GLY A 74 11.80 -23.37 0.97
C GLY A 74 11.69 -24.86 0.61
N ALA A 75 10.56 -25.25 -0.01
CA ALA A 75 10.32 -26.60 -0.52
C ALA A 75 10.99 -26.88 -1.89
N ARG A 76 11.70 -25.89 -2.47
CA ARG A 76 12.26 -25.92 -3.84
C ARG A 76 11.23 -26.10 -4.96
N ASP A 77 9.95 -25.83 -4.68
CA ASP A 77 8.88 -25.87 -5.67
C ASP A 77 8.70 -24.49 -6.33
N LEU A 78 9.51 -24.24 -7.36
CA LEU A 78 9.46 -22.99 -8.12
C LEU A 78 8.21 -22.86 -8.99
N VAL A 79 7.57 -23.99 -9.34
CA VAL A 79 6.33 -23.99 -10.15
C VAL A 79 5.19 -23.45 -9.30
N LEU A 80 5.06 -23.94 -8.07
CA LEU A 80 4.09 -23.43 -7.10
C LEU A 80 4.35 -21.96 -6.78
N ALA A 81 5.60 -21.57 -6.52
CA ALA A 81 5.96 -20.18 -6.24
C ALA A 81 5.53 -19.23 -7.37
N ARG A 82 5.79 -19.59 -8.64
CA ARG A 82 5.39 -18.79 -9.80
C ARG A 82 3.88 -18.70 -9.94
N LYS A 83 3.15 -19.79 -9.70
CA LYS A 83 1.69 -19.82 -9.76
C LYS A 83 1.07 -18.88 -8.72
N VAL A 84 1.57 -18.94 -7.49
CA VAL A 84 1.11 -18.09 -6.37
C VAL A 84 1.38 -16.61 -6.67
N ILE A 85 2.54 -16.27 -7.25
CA ILE A 85 2.86 -14.90 -7.67
C ILE A 85 1.85 -14.35 -8.69
N HIS A 86 1.50 -15.13 -9.72
CA HIS A 86 0.55 -14.65 -10.73
C HIS A 86 -0.85 -14.51 -10.13
N GLN A 87 -1.23 -15.45 -9.27
CA GLN A 87 -2.53 -15.43 -8.60
C GLN A 87 -2.65 -14.27 -7.60
N SER A 88 -1.59 -13.97 -6.84
CA SER A 88 -1.58 -12.86 -5.87
C SER A 88 -1.65 -11.49 -6.55
N LEU A 89 -0.92 -11.33 -7.66
CA LEU A 89 -0.97 -10.12 -8.48
C LEU A 89 -2.35 -9.92 -9.10
N PHE A 90 -2.93 -10.97 -9.70
CA PHE A 90 -4.27 -10.90 -10.29
C PHE A 90 -5.32 -10.56 -9.23
N LEU A 91 -5.26 -11.20 -8.06
CA LEU A 91 -6.26 -11.01 -7.01
C LEU A 91 -6.17 -9.62 -6.36
N ASN A 92 -4.96 -9.08 -6.13
CA ASN A 92 -4.81 -7.70 -5.67
C ASN A 92 -5.19 -6.67 -6.74
N ALA A 93 -4.87 -6.93 -8.02
CA ALA A 93 -5.27 -6.05 -9.11
C ALA A 93 -6.81 -5.98 -9.21
N LEU A 94 -7.47 -7.13 -9.12
CA LEU A 94 -8.93 -7.22 -9.13
C LEU A 94 -9.54 -6.50 -7.92
N LEU A 95 -9.01 -6.71 -6.72
CA LEU A 95 -9.47 -6.01 -5.52
C LEU A 95 -9.24 -4.50 -5.61
N GLY A 96 -8.05 -4.07 -6.04
CA GLY A 96 -7.72 -2.67 -6.25
C GLY A 96 -8.67 -2.01 -7.26
N PHE A 97 -9.01 -2.71 -8.34
CA PHE A 97 -9.96 -2.22 -9.34
C PHE A 97 -11.37 -2.10 -8.77
N ILE A 98 -11.85 -3.11 -8.02
CA ILE A 98 -13.15 -3.08 -7.36
C ILE A 98 -13.22 -1.92 -6.36
N CYS A 99 -12.17 -1.73 -5.55
CA CYS A 99 -12.07 -0.61 -4.61
C CYS A 99 -12.06 0.75 -5.33
N ALA A 100 -11.32 0.88 -6.43
CA ALA A 100 -11.28 2.11 -7.22
C ALA A 100 -12.67 2.47 -7.78
N VAL A 101 -13.37 1.51 -8.38
CA VAL A 101 -14.75 1.71 -8.89
C VAL A 101 -15.70 2.06 -7.73
N PHE A 102 -15.60 1.36 -6.61
CA PHE A 102 -16.42 1.62 -5.42
C PHE A 102 -16.20 3.03 -4.87
N ILE A 103 -14.96 3.52 -4.82
CA ILE A 103 -14.65 4.88 -4.38
C ILE A 103 -15.21 5.93 -5.35
N VAL A 104 -15.14 5.69 -6.65
CA VAL A 104 -15.63 6.65 -7.65
C VAL A 104 -17.16 6.81 -7.58
N TRP A 105 -17.89 5.71 -7.34
CA TRP A 105 -19.36 5.72 -7.22
C TRP A 105 -19.88 6.05 -5.82
N GLN A 106 -19.24 5.55 -4.75
CA GLN A 106 -19.71 5.68 -3.36
C GLN A 106 -18.78 6.53 -2.46
N GLY A 107 -17.88 7.32 -3.03
CA GLY A 107 -16.95 8.16 -2.28
C GLY A 107 -17.62 9.15 -1.31
N GLU A 108 -18.79 9.67 -1.67
CA GLU A 108 -19.59 10.53 -0.78
C GLU A 108 -20.05 9.79 0.48
N LEU A 109 -20.51 8.54 0.34
CA LEU A 109 -20.98 7.74 1.47
C LEU A 109 -19.83 7.42 2.43
N LEU A 110 -18.63 7.10 1.89
CA LEU A 110 -17.43 6.87 2.70
C LEU A 110 -17.02 8.13 3.48
N LEU A 111 -17.10 9.31 2.87
CA LEU A 111 -16.76 10.57 3.54
C LEU A 111 -17.80 10.97 4.60
N ARG A 112 -19.07 10.67 4.38
CA ARG A 112 -20.12 10.85 5.41
C ARG A 112 -19.91 9.90 6.59
N LEU A 113 -19.55 8.65 6.35
CA LEU A 113 -19.20 7.69 7.41
C LEU A 113 -17.96 8.16 8.21
N ALA A 114 -17.02 8.83 7.54
CA ALA A 114 -15.87 9.46 8.18
C ALA A 114 -16.21 10.77 8.95
N ASN A 115 -17.50 11.12 9.07
CA ASN A 115 -17.99 12.32 9.78
C ASN A 115 -17.38 13.64 9.28
N ILE A 116 -17.20 13.78 7.96
CA ILE A 116 -16.72 15.05 7.38
C ILE A 116 -17.88 16.06 7.29
N PRO A 117 -17.68 17.32 7.75
CA PRO A 117 -18.68 18.38 7.62
C PRO A 117 -19.08 18.62 6.16
N GLU A 118 -20.37 18.87 5.90
CA GLU A 118 -20.93 19.03 4.55
C GLU A 118 -20.25 20.13 3.74
N GLU A 119 -19.78 21.20 4.40
CA GLU A 119 -19.00 22.28 3.79
C GLU A 119 -17.69 21.81 3.13
N LYS A 120 -17.08 20.72 3.61
CA LYS A 120 -15.79 20.20 3.11
C LYS A 120 -15.93 18.95 2.26
N LEU A 121 -17.17 18.51 2.05
CA LEU A 121 -17.45 17.22 1.45
C LEU A 121 -17.14 17.22 -0.05
N GLN A 122 -17.31 18.36 -0.73
CA GLN A 122 -16.94 18.51 -2.15
C GLN A 122 -15.44 18.36 -2.38
N ASP A 123 -14.61 19.05 -1.60
CA ASP A 123 -13.15 18.95 -1.68
C ASP A 123 -12.67 17.53 -1.35
N GLY A 124 -13.27 16.90 -0.34
CA GLY A 124 -13.00 15.52 0.04
C GLY A 124 -13.32 14.52 -1.06
N ILE A 125 -14.43 14.69 -1.79
CA ILE A 125 -14.81 13.79 -2.90
C ILE A 125 -13.77 13.86 -4.02
N ILE A 126 -13.33 15.07 -4.40
CA ILE A 126 -12.35 15.26 -5.46
C ILE A 126 -11.04 14.57 -5.07
N TYR A 127 -10.58 14.80 -3.85
CA TYR A 127 -9.37 14.17 -3.31
C TYR A 127 -9.48 12.64 -3.27
N LEU A 128 -10.59 12.11 -2.74
CA LEU A 128 -10.81 10.67 -2.61
C LEU A 128 -10.90 10.00 -3.99
N ARG A 129 -11.50 10.65 -5.00
CA ARG A 129 -11.53 10.14 -6.38
C ARG A 129 -10.14 10.05 -7.00
N MET A 130 -9.27 11.04 -6.75
CA MET A 130 -7.87 10.94 -7.18
C MET A 130 -7.16 9.78 -6.50
N LEU A 131 -7.34 9.63 -5.18
CA LEU A 131 -6.77 8.50 -4.43
C LEU A 131 -7.31 7.15 -4.92
N GLY A 132 -8.58 7.06 -5.32
CA GLY A 132 -9.18 5.84 -5.85
C GLY A 132 -8.44 5.30 -7.08
N ILE A 133 -7.97 6.19 -7.97
CA ILE A 133 -7.19 5.78 -9.15
C ILE A 133 -5.79 5.31 -8.71
N CYS A 134 -5.15 6.02 -7.78
CA CYS A 134 -3.83 5.66 -7.25
C CYS A 134 -3.85 4.33 -6.49
N LEU A 135 -4.94 4.03 -5.76
CA LEU A 135 -5.13 2.81 -4.98
C LEU A 135 -4.97 1.52 -5.80
N PHE A 136 -5.36 1.54 -7.08
CA PHE A 136 -5.13 0.41 -7.98
C PHE A 136 -3.64 0.14 -8.20
N PHE A 137 -2.84 1.19 -8.41
CA PHE A 137 -1.39 1.07 -8.58
C PHE A 137 -0.71 0.69 -7.25
N ASP A 138 -1.19 1.22 -6.13
CA ASP A 138 -0.72 0.83 -4.79
C ASP A 138 -0.95 -0.66 -4.52
N ALA A 139 -2.11 -1.20 -4.86
CA ALA A 139 -2.42 -2.62 -4.67
C ALA A 139 -1.40 -3.53 -5.40
N LEU A 140 -1.01 -3.17 -6.63
CA LEU A 140 0.03 -3.86 -7.38
C LEU A 140 1.41 -3.68 -6.75
N GLY A 141 1.75 -2.44 -6.36
CA GLY A 141 3.04 -2.09 -5.74
C GLY A 141 3.29 -2.86 -4.45
N ILE A 142 2.27 -2.99 -3.60
CA ILE A 142 2.36 -3.72 -2.31
C ILE A 142 2.68 -5.20 -2.52
N VAL A 143 2.09 -5.84 -3.53
CA VAL A 143 2.37 -7.26 -3.84
C VAL A 143 3.75 -7.43 -4.43
N LEU A 144 4.15 -6.57 -5.37
CA LEU A 144 5.48 -6.60 -5.98
C LEU A 144 6.57 -6.41 -4.90
N ALA A 145 6.40 -5.43 -4.01
CA ALA A 145 7.31 -5.20 -2.90
C ALA A 145 7.41 -6.44 -2.00
N ALA A 146 6.29 -7.09 -1.68
CA ALA A 146 6.30 -8.31 -0.88
C ALA A 146 7.04 -9.47 -1.58
N ILE A 147 6.82 -9.66 -2.88
CA ILE A 147 7.51 -10.69 -3.67
C ILE A 147 9.03 -10.45 -3.65
N ILE A 148 9.47 -9.22 -3.92
CA ILE A 148 10.91 -8.88 -3.94
C ILE A 148 11.55 -9.11 -2.56
N ARG A 149 10.84 -8.82 -1.47
CA ARG A 149 11.29 -9.11 -0.10
C ARG A 149 11.52 -10.62 0.11
N VAL A 150 10.64 -11.48 -0.40
CA VAL A 150 10.76 -12.95 -0.27
C VAL A 150 12.00 -13.50 -0.98
N TYR A 151 12.35 -12.94 -2.15
CA TYR A 151 13.59 -13.31 -2.86
C TYR A 151 14.86 -12.73 -2.22
N ASN A 152 14.77 -12.16 -1.01
CA ASN A 152 15.86 -11.58 -0.25
C ASN A 152 16.56 -10.42 -0.99
N MET A 153 15.82 -9.77 -1.89
CA MET A 153 16.24 -8.58 -2.64
C MET A 153 15.70 -7.31 -1.98
N ALA A 154 15.57 -7.30 -0.64
CA ALA A 154 15.00 -6.18 0.13
C ALA A 154 15.68 -4.82 -0.13
N TYR A 155 16.97 -4.83 -0.52
CA TYR A 155 17.68 -3.63 -0.96
C TYR A 155 17.05 -2.96 -2.18
N TRP A 156 16.48 -3.72 -3.12
CA TRP A 156 15.80 -3.16 -4.29
C TRP A 156 14.46 -2.54 -3.93
N VAL A 157 13.77 -3.07 -2.93
CA VAL A 157 12.53 -2.47 -2.42
C VAL A 157 12.79 -1.10 -1.80
N MET A 158 13.94 -0.89 -1.15
CA MET A 158 14.30 0.44 -0.62
C MET A 158 14.53 1.49 -1.72
N PHE A 159 15.04 1.10 -2.90
CA PHE A 159 15.24 2.02 -4.01
C PHE A 159 13.98 2.29 -4.83
N ILE A 160 13.04 1.33 -4.83
CA ILE A 160 11.77 1.40 -5.58
C ILE A 160 10.60 1.85 -4.71
N GLY A 161 10.69 1.66 -3.39
CA GLY A 161 9.73 2.09 -2.40
C GLY A 161 9.80 3.59 -2.24
N PHE A 162 8.72 4.26 -2.66
CA PHE A 162 8.41 5.64 -2.32
C PHE A 162 7.41 5.66 -1.16
#